data_AF-A0A427B4G5-F1
#
_entry.id   AF-A0A427B4G5-F1
#
_cell.length_a   1.000
_cell.length_b   1.000
_cell.length_c   1.000
_cell.angle_alpha   90.00
_cell.angle_beta   90.00
_cell.angle_gamma   90.00
#
_symmetry.space_group_name_H-M   'P 1'
#
loop_
_entity.id
_entity.type
_entity.pdbx_description
1 polymer ?
#
loop_
_entity_poly.entity_id
_entity_poly.type
_entity_poly.pdbx_seq_one_letter_code
_entity_poly.pdbx_strand_id
1 'polypeptide(L)'
;MLTRLTIYILFENGHSCSPNLINYLVLVDNMDCQLAHVGLYASRDVWIFIAIGEELAYDYCSKLVPGEGHPCHCRASNCRGRLY
;
A
#
# COMPACT_ATOMS: atom_id res chain seq x y z
N MET A 1 18.60 20.41 5.13
CA MET A 1 19.05 19.03 4.83
C MET A 1 17.85 18.12 5.07
N LEU A 2 16.87 18.16 4.16
CA LEU A 2 15.66 17.33 4.27
C LEU A 2 16.04 15.96 3.72
N THR A 3 16.14 14.99 4.63
CA THR A 3 16.37 13.59 4.33
C THR A 3 15.41 13.14 3.23
N ARG A 4 15.96 12.75 2.09
CA ARG A 4 15.30 11.92 1.07
C ARG A 4 14.75 10.68 1.76
N LEU A 5 13.51 10.76 2.23
CA LEU A 5 12.66 9.59 2.48
C LEU A 5 12.25 9.07 1.11
N THR A 6 13.22 8.55 0.35
CA THR A 6 12.95 7.48 -0.60
C THR A 6 12.54 6.31 0.29
N ILE A 7 11.24 6.22 0.59
CA ILE A 7 10.70 5.10 1.34
C ILE A 7 10.89 3.90 0.41
N TYR A 8 12.01 3.19 0.57
CA TYR A 8 12.16 1.83 0.07
C TYR A 8 11.20 1.00 0.91
N ILE A 9 9.93 0.96 0.49
CA ILE A 9 8.86 0.18 1.12
C ILE A 9 9.17 -1.29 0.84
N LEU A 10 10.10 -1.86 1.61
CA LEU A 10 10.32 -3.30 1.72
C LEU A 10 9.36 -3.84 2.79
N PHE A 11 8.05 -3.75 2.53
CA PHE A 11 7.08 -4.55 3.28
C PHE A 11 6.86 -5.83 2.49
N GLU A 12 7.63 -6.87 2.79
CA GLU A 12 7.55 -8.17 2.09
C GLU A 12 6.17 -8.83 2.17
N ASN A 13 5.25 -8.35 3.03
CA ASN A 13 3.88 -8.85 3.15
C ASN A 13 2.80 -7.76 3.35
N GLY A 14 3.07 -6.51 2.93
CA GLY A 14 2.18 -5.36 3.20
C GLY A 14 0.88 -5.31 2.39
N HIS A 15 0.37 -6.42 1.86
CA HIS A 15 -0.89 -6.44 1.11
C HIS A 15 -2.10 -6.71 2.01
N SER A 16 -3.10 -5.82 1.95
CA SER A 16 -4.41 -6.07 2.52
C SER A 16 -5.53 -5.69 1.56
N CYS A 17 -6.56 -6.53 1.47
CA CYS A 17 -7.82 -6.21 0.79
C CYS A 17 -8.68 -5.21 1.59
N SER A 18 -8.30 -4.92 2.84
CA SER A 18 -8.82 -3.81 3.64
C SER A 18 -7.62 -3.00 4.16
N PRO A 19 -6.99 -2.18 3.29
CA PRO A 19 -5.77 -1.49 3.63
C PRO A 19 -6.01 -0.30 4.57
N ASN A 20 -5.04 -0.05 5.46
CA ASN A 20 -4.99 1.16 6.29
C ASN A 20 -4.15 2.28 5.62
N LEU A 21 -3.52 1.98 4.49
CA LEU A 21 -2.79 2.94 3.66
C LEU A 21 -3.40 3.09 2.27
N ILE A 22 -3.35 4.31 1.74
CA ILE A 22 -3.69 4.68 0.37
C ILE A 22 -2.43 5.24 -0.33
N ASN A 23 -2.26 4.92 -1.61
CA ASN A 23 -1.15 5.40 -2.42
C ASN A 23 -1.54 6.62 -3.26
N TYR A 24 -0.68 7.63 -3.27
CA TYR A 24 -0.78 8.79 -4.14
C TYR A 24 0.52 8.99 -4.92
N LEU A 25 0.40 9.42 -6.17
CA LEU A 25 1.55 9.90 -6.94
C LEU A 25 1.88 11.32 -6.49
N VAL A 26 3.12 11.52 -6.04
CA VAL A 26 3.63 12.79 -5.53
C VAL A 26 4.72 13.29 -6.46
N LEU A 27 4.47 14.45 -7.06
CA LEU A 27 5.45 15.18 -7.86
C LEU A 27 6.24 16.08 -6.93
N VAL A 28 7.56 15.91 -6.87
CA VAL A 28 8.46 16.68 -5.99
C VAL A 28 9.34 17.59 -6.82
N ASP A 29 10.24 17.01 -7.62
CA ASP A 29 11.24 17.75 -8.39
C ASP A 29 10.89 17.87 -9.89
N ASN A 30 10.06 16.97 -10.42
CA ASN A 30 9.68 16.89 -11.82
C ASN A 30 8.14 16.79 -11.94
N MET A 31 7.57 17.46 -12.93
CA MET A 31 6.14 17.40 -13.26
C MET A 31 5.77 16.21 -14.14
N ASP A 32 6.75 15.39 -14.53
CA ASP A 32 6.52 14.13 -15.24
C ASP A 32 5.92 13.06 -14.31
N CYS A 33 4.66 12.72 -14.56
CA CYS A 33 3.92 11.70 -13.83
C CYS A 33 4.54 10.30 -13.91
N GLN A 34 5.34 10.00 -14.94
CA GLN A 34 6.05 8.71 -15.05
C GLN A 34 7.20 8.59 -14.05
N LEU A 35 7.73 9.72 -13.59
CA LEU A 35 8.81 9.81 -12.60
C LEU A 35 8.30 10.23 -11.21
N ALA A 36 6.98 10.24 -11.03
CA ALA A 36 6.35 10.58 -9.76
C ALA A 36 6.74 9.57 -8.67
N HIS A 37 6.93 10.07 -7.45
CA HIS A 37 7.13 9.22 -6.29
C HIS A 37 5.80 8.62 -5.85
N VAL A 38 5.81 7.39 -5.33
CA VAL A 38 4.63 6.82 -4.67
C VAL A 38 4.70 7.16 -3.19
N GLY A 39 3.81 8.04 -2.75
CA GLY A 39 3.59 8.32 -1.33
C GLY A 39 2.49 7.42 -0.77
N LEU A 40 2.73 6.82 0.39
CA LEU A 40 1.71 6.10 1.15
C LEU A 40 1.19 6.99 2.28
N TYR A 41 -0.12 7.13 2.37
CA TYR A 41 -0.83 7.96 3.34
C TYR A 41 -1.85 7.12 4.09
N ALA A 42 -2.17 7.48 5.32
CA ALA A 42 -3.22 6.77 6.06
C ALA A 42 -4.59 7.03 5.41
N SER A 43 -5.35 5.98 5.16
CA SER A 43 -6.71 6.07 4.59
C SER A 43 -7.77 6.44 5.64
N ARG A 44 -7.39 6.39 6.92
CA ARG A 44 -8.23 6.67 8.09
C ARG A 44 -7.46 7.47 9.13
N ASP A 45 -8.19 8.19 9.99
CA ASP A 45 -7.58 8.98 11.06
C ASP A 45 -6.68 8.10 11.94
N VAL A 46 -5.38 8.43 11.90
CA VAL A 46 -4.30 7.68 12.57
C VAL A 46 -4.45 7.72 14.09
N TRP A 47 -5.05 8.79 14.62
CA TRP A 47 -5.08 9.07 16.05
C TRP A 47 -5.88 8.05 16.90
N ILE A 48 -6.76 7.25 16.29
CA ILE A 48 -7.67 6.39 17.05
C ILE A 48 -7.68 4.91 16.61
N PHE A 49 -7.17 4.58 15.42
CA PHE A 49 -7.30 3.21 14.87
C PHE A 49 -6.04 2.52 14.36
N ILE A 50 -4.92 3.21 14.09
CA ILE A 50 -3.65 2.49 13.80
C ILE A 50 -2.95 2.29 15.13
N ALA A 51 -3.26 1.18 15.79
CA ALA A 51 -2.65 0.87 17.07
C ALA A 51 -1.12 0.74 16.89
N ILE A 52 -0.35 1.15 17.90
CA ILE A 52 1.09 0.93 17.90
C ILE A 52 1.34 -0.59 17.78
N GLY A 53 2.01 -1.00 16.69
CA GLY A 53 2.25 -2.41 16.37
C GLY A 53 1.26 -3.03 15.37
N GLU A 54 0.27 -2.28 14.88
CA GLU A 54 -0.55 -2.71 13.74
C GLU A 54 0.28 -2.74 12.44
N GLU A 55 0.10 -3.79 11.65
CA GLU A 55 0.76 -3.91 10.35
C GLU A 55 0.21 -2.86 9.39
N LEU A 56 1.12 -2.07 8.81
CA LEU A 56 0.79 -1.11 7.78
C LEU A 56 0.67 -1.84 6.44
N ALA A 57 -0.52 -1.77 5.83
CA ALA A 57 -0.85 -2.51 4.62
C ALA A 57 -1.57 -1.63 3.59
N TYR A 58 -1.23 -1.80 2.32
CA TYR A 58 -1.85 -1.13 1.18
C TYR A 58 -2.40 -2.16 0.17
N ASP A 59 -3.37 -1.76 -0.65
CA ASP A 59 -3.84 -2.63 -1.73
C ASP A 59 -2.88 -2.56 -2.91
N TYR A 60 -2.44 -3.71 -3.42
CA TYR A 60 -1.57 -3.80 -4.61
C TYR A 60 -2.36 -3.49 -5.90
N CYS A 61 -3.69 -3.46 -5.83
CA CYS A 61 -4.60 -3.15 -6.93
C CYS A 61 -4.35 -4.00 -8.19
N SER A 62 -3.76 -5.18 -8.01
CA SER A 62 -3.45 -6.08 -9.13
C SER A 62 -4.74 -6.61 -9.74
N LYS A 63 -4.79 -6.61 -11.08
CA LYS A 63 -5.91 -7.19 -11.82
C LYS A 63 -5.87 -8.70 -11.64
N LEU A 64 -6.93 -9.26 -11.07
CA LEU A 64 -7.09 -10.70 -10.90
C LEU A 64 -7.24 -11.35 -12.27
N VAL A 65 -6.24 -12.13 -12.69
CA VAL A 65 -6.33 -12.94 -13.91
C VAL A 65 -6.87 -14.32 -13.55
N PRO A 66 -7.94 -14.82 -14.19
CA PRO A 66 -8.49 -16.14 -13.89
C PRO A 66 -7.45 -17.24 -14.10
N GLY A 67 -7.15 -18.01 -13.06
CA GLY A 67 -6.28 -19.20 -13.15
C GLY A 67 -4.85 -19.01 -12.65
N GLU A 68 -4.36 -17.78 -12.56
CA GLU A 68 -3.05 -17.46 -11.97
C GLU A 68 -3.22 -16.74 -10.61
N GLY A 69 -2.13 -16.65 -9.84
CA GLY A 69 -2.12 -15.87 -8.60
C GLY A 69 -1.64 -16.58 -7.34
N HIS A 70 -0.95 -15.82 -6.48
CA HIS A 70 -0.62 -16.27 -5.13
C HIS A 70 -1.79 -16.09 -4.17
N PRO A 71 -2.03 -17.03 -3.23
CA PRO A 71 -3.06 -16.89 -2.21
C PRO A 71 -2.87 -15.63 -1.37
N CYS A 72 -3.96 -14.90 -1.12
CA CYS A 72 -3.93 -13.75 -0.23
C CYS A 72 -4.22 -14.19 1.21
N HIS A 73 -3.32 -13.82 2.13
CA HIS A 73 -3.41 -14.16 3.56
C HIS A 73 -3.73 -12.96 4.45
N CYS A 74 -4.28 -11.87 3.89
CA CYS A 74 -4.56 -10.63 4.64
C CYS A 74 -5.65 -10.75 5.73
N ARG A 75 -6.37 -11.88 5.80
CA ARG A 75 -7.44 -12.17 6.79
C ARG A 75 -8.60 -11.15 6.84
N ALA A 76 -8.67 -10.22 5.88
CA ALA A 76 -9.77 -9.28 5.78
C ALA A 76 -11.09 -10.02 5.45
N SER A 77 -12.21 -9.54 6.01
CA SER A 77 -13.54 -10.12 5.75
C SER A 77 -13.95 -10.02 4.27
N ASN A 78 -13.44 -9.01 3.57
CA ASN A 78 -13.63 -8.76 2.15
C ASN A 78 -12.43 -9.24 1.29
N CYS A 79 -11.65 -10.20 1.77
CA CYS A 79 -10.47 -10.69 1.05
C CYS A 79 -10.84 -11.28 -0.33
N ARG A 80 -10.11 -10.87 -1.37
CA ARG A 80 -10.25 -11.40 -2.74
C ARG A 80 -9.69 -12.82 -2.92
N GLY A 81 -9.02 -13.35 -1.90
CA GLY A 81 -8.42 -14.68 -1.89
C GLY A 81 -7.10 -14.82 -2.67
N ARG A 82 -6.73 -13.85 -3.52
CA ARG A 82 -5.49 -13.85 -4.32
C ARG A 82 -4.86 -12.46 -4.40
N LEU A 83 -3.55 -12.42 -4.64
CA LEU A 83 -2.76 -11.18 -4.77
C LEU A 83 -2.80 -10.59 -6.18
N TYR A 84 -2.75 -11.42 -7.22
CA TYR A 84 -2.81 -11.07 -8.64
C TYR A 84 -3.38 -12.23 -9.45
#